data_AF-A0A955HFZ2-F1
#
_entry.id   AF-A0A955HFZ2-F1
#
_cell.length_a   1.000
_cell.length_b   1.000
_cell.length_c   1.000
_cell.angle_alpha   90.00
_cell.angle_beta   90.00
_cell.angle_gamma   90.00
#
_symmetry.space_group_name_H-M   'P 1'
#
loop_
_entity.id
_entity.type
_entity.pdbx_description
1 polymer ?
#
loop_
_entity_poly.entity_id
_entity_poly.type
_entity_poly.pdbx_seq_one_letter_code
_entity_poly.pdbx_strand_id
1 'polypeptide(L)'
;IDVYGRDEWWALPSDVGDCEDYALLKRQLLHQAGIPLSSLLIGVVRQKNGDGHAVLVVRTTRGNLVLDNLTDKIRPWDEVPYRWLKVQAPEHSGKWRTVNLVDLDPATASLSE
;
A
#
# COMPACT_ATOMS: atom_id res chain seq x y z
N ILE A 1 0.53 20.50 -18.43
CA ILE A 1 1.15 20.67 -17.09
C ILE A 1 1.17 19.28 -16.49
N ASP A 2 2.28 18.59 -16.71
CA ASP A 2 2.60 17.29 -16.12
C ASP A 2 2.96 17.50 -14.65
N VAL A 3 2.27 16.80 -13.74
CA VAL A 3 2.39 16.99 -12.28
C VAL A 3 3.22 15.89 -11.60
N TYR A 4 3.83 14.98 -12.35
CA TYR A 4 4.60 13.89 -11.76
C TYR A 4 6.04 13.83 -12.29
N GLY A 5 6.77 14.91 -12.01
CA GLY A 5 8.23 14.94 -12.07
C GLY A 5 8.82 14.07 -10.95
N ARG A 6 8.89 12.76 -11.19
CA ARG A 6 9.90 11.84 -10.66
C ARG A 6 9.82 10.51 -11.41
N ASP A 7 10.83 10.28 -12.24
CA ASP A 7 11.13 9.09 -13.01
C ASP A 7 10.83 7.75 -12.30
N GLU A 8 10.14 6.86 -13.04
CA GLU A 8 10.48 5.44 -13.13
C GLU A 8 10.08 4.49 -11.99
N TRP A 9 8.81 4.50 -11.57
CA TRP A 9 8.13 3.31 -10.99
C TRP A 9 6.85 2.92 -11.75
N TRP A 10 6.80 3.28 -13.04
CA TRP A 10 5.70 3.09 -13.99
C TRP A 10 5.88 1.85 -14.87
N ALA A 11 5.83 0.63 -14.32
CA ALA A 11 5.69 -0.56 -15.17
C ALA A 11 5.14 -1.79 -14.45
N LEU A 12 3.82 -1.85 -14.27
CA LEU A 12 3.05 -3.09 -14.44
C LEU A 12 1.69 -2.72 -15.11
N PRO A 13 1.32 -3.29 -16.26
CA PRO A 13 0.11 -2.91 -16.99
C PRO A 13 -1.18 -3.67 -16.59
N SER A 14 -2.32 -3.04 -16.98
CA SER A 14 -3.75 -3.45 -17.07
C SER A 14 -4.52 -3.77 -15.77
N ASP A 15 -5.53 -3.04 -15.29
CA ASP A 15 -6.53 -2.12 -15.90
C ASP A 15 -6.64 -0.75 -15.16
N VAL A 16 -5.93 0.23 -15.71
CA VAL A 16 -6.22 1.65 -15.96
C VAL A 16 -7.63 2.16 -15.54
N GLY A 17 -7.84 3.16 -14.66
CA GLY A 17 -6.91 4.10 -14.04
C GLY A 17 -7.61 5.09 -13.10
N ASP A 18 -7.82 4.70 -11.83
CA ASP A 18 -8.20 5.62 -10.72
C ASP A 18 -7.67 5.14 -9.35
N CYS A 19 -7.42 3.85 -9.14
CA CYS A 19 -7.12 3.30 -7.80
C CYS A 19 -5.83 3.86 -7.17
N GLU A 20 -4.79 4.06 -7.99
CA GLU A 20 -3.52 4.64 -7.56
C GLU A 20 -3.71 6.09 -7.09
N ASP A 21 -4.45 6.89 -7.86
CA ASP A 21 -4.75 8.28 -7.51
C ASP A 21 -5.53 8.39 -6.21
N TYR A 22 -6.51 7.51 -5.98
CA TYR A 22 -7.23 7.46 -4.70
C TYR A 22 -6.29 7.09 -3.54
N ALA A 23 -5.36 6.16 -3.74
CA ALA A 23 -4.38 5.79 -2.71
C ALA A 23 -3.41 6.95 -2.42
N LEU A 24 -2.94 7.66 -3.45
CA LEU A 24 -2.07 8.83 -3.33
C LEU A 24 -2.78 10.02 -2.69
N LEU A 25 -4.02 10.29 -3.06
CA LEU A 25 -4.81 11.37 -2.49
C LEU A 25 -5.10 11.11 -1.00
N LYS A 26 -5.54 9.89 -0.63
CA LYS A 26 -5.73 9.50 0.77
C LYS A 26 -4.43 9.63 1.56
N ARG A 27 -3.30 9.24 0.98
CA ARG A 27 -1.98 9.41 1.59
C ARG A 27 -1.67 10.88 1.84
N GLN A 28 -1.89 11.74 0.85
CA GLN A 28 -1.64 13.17 1.00
C GLN A 28 -2.52 13.79 2.09
N LEU A 29 -3.82 13.48 2.10
CA LEU A 29 -4.76 13.99 3.10
C LEU A 29 -4.39 13.54 4.52
N LEU A 30 -4.06 12.26 4.71
CA LEU A 30 -3.61 11.75 5.99
C LEU A 30 -2.28 12.35 6.44
N HIS A 31 -1.38 12.62 5.49
CA HIS A 31 -0.14 13.30 5.79
C HIS A 31 -0.36 14.75 6.24
N GLN A 32 -1.24 15.48 5.55
CA GLN A 32 -1.66 16.83 5.95
C GLN A 32 -2.36 16.84 7.31
N ALA A 33 -3.04 15.75 7.68
CA ALA A 33 -3.62 15.56 9.01
C ALA A 33 -2.60 15.18 10.10
N GLY A 34 -1.31 15.06 9.77
CA GLY A 34 -0.23 14.84 10.73
C GLY A 34 0.29 13.41 10.81
N ILE A 35 -0.18 12.48 9.96
CA ILE A 35 0.36 11.12 9.92
C ILE A 35 1.70 11.13 9.15
N PRO A 36 2.79 10.56 9.69
CA PRO A 36 4.06 10.55 8.99
C PRO A 36 4.00 9.68 7.73
N LEU A 37 4.65 10.13 6.64
CA LEU A 37 4.66 9.40 5.36
C LEU A 37 5.24 7.98 5.46
N SER A 38 6.12 7.72 6.43
CA SER A 38 6.67 6.39 6.73
C SER A 38 5.64 5.42 7.32
N SER A 39 4.47 5.92 7.74
CA SER A 39 3.33 5.12 8.18
C SER A 39 2.25 4.97 7.11
N LEU A 40 2.44 5.60 5.93
CA LEU A 40 1.48 5.62 4.83
C LEU A 40 2.10 4.96 3.60
N LEU A 41 1.84 3.67 3.42
CA LEU A 41 2.49 2.84 2.41
C LEU A 41 1.52 2.46 1.30
N ILE A 42 1.96 2.53 0.05
CA ILE A 42 1.17 2.01 -1.07
C ILE A 42 1.37 0.49 -1.15
N GLY A 43 0.27 -0.25 -1.20
CA GLY A 43 0.27 -1.69 -1.35
C GLY A 43 -0.38 -2.10 -2.66
N VAL A 44 0.25 -3.04 -3.36
CA VAL A 44 -0.27 -3.66 -4.58
C VAL A 44 -0.72 -5.08 -4.27
N VAL A 45 -1.97 -5.36 -4.58
CA VAL A 45 -2.63 -6.64 -4.33
C VAL A 45 -3.18 -7.25 -5.60
N ARG A 46 -3.49 -8.54 -5.53
CA ARG A 46 -4.30 -9.25 -6.50
C ARG A 46 -5.65 -9.60 -5.87
N GLN A 47 -6.71 -9.21 -6.56
CA GLN A 47 -8.10 -9.50 -6.22
C GLN A 47 -8.45 -10.97 -6.53
N LYS A 48 -9.60 -11.44 -6.02
CA LYS A 48 -10.08 -12.82 -6.25
C LYS A 48 -10.33 -13.15 -7.72
N ASN A 49 -10.73 -12.16 -8.52
CA ASN A 49 -10.94 -12.29 -9.96
C ASN A 49 -9.62 -12.31 -10.77
N GLY A 50 -8.48 -12.08 -10.13
CA GLY A 50 -7.15 -12.08 -10.77
C GLY A 50 -6.57 -10.70 -11.03
N ASP A 51 -7.37 -9.64 -10.89
CA ASP A 51 -6.98 -8.28 -11.24
C ASP A 51 -5.99 -7.69 -10.22
N GLY A 52 -5.07 -6.86 -10.70
CA GLY A 52 -4.22 -6.04 -9.83
C GLY A 52 -5.02 -4.89 -9.21
N HIS A 53 -4.70 -4.51 -7.98
CA HIS A 53 -5.33 -3.38 -7.29
C HIS A 53 -4.34 -2.65 -6.37
N ALA A 54 -4.48 -1.33 -6.26
CA ALA A 54 -3.66 -0.49 -5.40
C ALA A 54 -4.47 0.02 -4.21
N VAL A 55 -3.92 -0.13 -3.01
CA VAL A 55 -4.55 0.28 -1.75
C VAL A 55 -3.56 1.07 -0.89
N LEU A 56 -4.08 1.89 0.01
CA LEU A 56 -3.26 2.58 1.01
C LEU A 56 -3.22 1.77 2.31
N VAL A 57 -2.03 1.60 2.85
CA VAL A 57 -1.77 0.83 4.06
C VAL A 57 -1.28 1.79 5.12
N VAL A 58 -2.02 1.88 6.22
CA VAL A 58 -1.75 2.80 7.33
C VAL A 58 -1.21 1.98 8.49
N ARG A 59 0.05 2.21 8.84
CA ARG A 59 0.69 1.59 9.99
C ARG A 59 0.26 2.33 11.26
N THR A 60 -0.29 1.58 12.21
CA THR A 60 -0.64 2.11 13.52
C THR A 60 0.02 1.26 14.61
N THR A 61 0.03 1.75 15.85
CA THR A 61 0.52 0.98 17.00
C THR A 61 -0.34 -0.24 17.33
N ARG A 62 -1.55 -0.33 16.75
CA ARG A 62 -2.51 -1.42 16.97
C ARG A 62 -2.59 -2.40 15.80
N GLY A 63 -1.75 -2.22 14.78
CA GLY A 63 -1.75 -3.04 13.56
C GLY A 63 -1.84 -2.20 12.28
N ASN A 64 -1.78 -2.90 11.14
CA ASN A 64 -1.84 -2.29 9.82
C ASN A 64 -3.28 -2.27 9.32
N LEU A 65 -3.74 -1.10 8.89
CA LEU A 65 -5.08 -0.89 8.36
C LEU A 65 -5.02 -0.65 6.85
N VAL A 66 -6.03 -1.13 6.12
CA VAL A 66 -6.14 -0.96 4.67
C VAL A 66 -7.26 0.02 4.37
N LEU A 67 -6.91 1.05 3.62
CA LEU A 67 -7.83 2.04 3.05
C LEU A 67 -7.94 1.75 1.54
N ASP A 68 -9.11 1.27 1.17
CA ASP A 68 -9.45 0.86 -0.19
C ASP A 68 -10.42 1.87 -0.83
N ASN A 69 -10.43 1.97 -2.15
CA ASN A 69 -11.44 2.70 -2.92
C ASN A 69 -12.64 1.83 -3.33
N LEU A 70 -12.49 0.51 -3.37
CA LEU A 70 -13.58 -0.41 -3.72
C LEU A 70 -14.56 -0.65 -2.55
N THR A 71 -14.17 -0.25 -1.34
CA THR A 71 -15.02 -0.35 -0.14
C THR A 71 -14.68 0.75 0.87
N ASP A 72 -15.71 1.31 1.50
CA ASP A 72 -15.54 2.29 2.60
C ASP A 72 -15.13 1.64 3.93
N LYS A 73 -15.11 0.31 4.00
CA LYS A 73 -14.75 -0.42 5.21
C LYS A 73 -13.23 -0.43 5.37
N ILE A 74 -12.73 0.25 6.40
CA ILE A 74 -11.36 0.10 6.87
C ILE A 74 -11.23 -1.27 7.54
N ARG A 75 -10.30 -2.09 7.07
CA ARG A 75 -10.06 -3.44 7.59
C ARG A 75 -8.62 -3.64 8.00
N PRO A 76 -8.36 -4.55 8.96
CA PRO A 76 -7.03 -5.08 9.17
C PRO A 76 -6.45 -5.69 7.89
N TRP A 77 -5.15 -5.52 7.71
CA TRP A 77 -4.38 -6.03 6.57
C TRP A 77 -4.54 -7.55 6.31
N ASP A 78 -4.73 -8.32 7.37
CA ASP A 78 -4.88 -9.77 7.38
C ASP A 78 -6.34 -10.23 7.17
N GLU A 79 -7.30 -9.31 7.23
CA GLU A 79 -8.72 -9.60 7.03
C GLU A 79 -9.24 -9.19 5.63
N VAL A 80 -8.41 -8.54 4.81
CA VAL A 80 -8.79 -8.21 3.43
C VAL A 80 -8.72 -9.46 2.54
N PRO A 81 -9.70 -9.66 1.64
CA PRO A 81 -9.78 -10.85 0.78
C PRO A 81 -8.83 -10.75 -0.44
N TYR A 82 -7.63 -10.20 -0.24
CA TYR A 82 -6.66 -9.92 -1.28
C TYR A 82 -5.38 -10.71 -1.10
N ARG A 83 -4.69 -10.98 -2.20
CA ARG A 83 -3.32 -11.51 -2.17
C ARG A 83 -2.32 -10.38 -2.34
N TRP A 84 -1.51 -10.13 -1.33
CA TRP A 84 -0.45 -9.11 -1.41
C TRP A 84 0.64 -9.50 -2.39
N LEU A 85 1.04 -8.55 -3.22
CA LEU A 85 2.13 -8.71 -4.18
C LEU A 85 3.35 -7.92 -3.71
N LYS A 86 3.18 -6.62 -3.46
CA LYS A 86 4.26 -5.69 -3.08
C LYS A 86 3.75 -4.58 -2.18
N VAL A 87 4.63 -4.04 -1.34
CA VAL A 87 4.37 -2.84 -0.54
C VAL A 87 5.55 -1.91 -0.62
N GLN A 88 5.27 -0.61 -0.66
CA GLN A 88 6.28 0.42 -0.57
C GLN A 88 7.01 0.36 0.78
N ALA A 89 8.33 0.44 0.75
CA ALA A 89 9.16 0.44 1.95
C ALA A 89 8.93 1.74 2.76
N PRO A 90 8.79 1.65 4.10
CA PRO A 90 8.53 2.82 4.93
C PRO A 90 9.69 3.83 4.97
N GLU A 91 10.92 3.35 4.78
CA GLU A 91 12.13 4.16 4.76
C GLU A 91 12.42 4.86 3.42
N HIS A 92 11.83 4.40 2.30
CA HIS A 92 12.11 5.01 1.00
C HIS A 92 10.97 4.78 0.00
N SER A 93 10.35 5.87 -0.47
CA SER A 93 9.23 5.81 -1.43
C SER A 93 9.58 5.13 -2.76
N GLY A 94 10.87 5.09 -3.13
CA GLY A 94 11.37 4.39 -4.30
C GLY A 94 11.87 2.97 -4.04
N LYS A 95 11.61 2.36 -2.88
CA LYS A 95 11.93 0.95 -2.60
C LYS A 95 10.65 0.19 -2.30
N TRP A 96 10.56 -1.03 -2.79
CA TRP A 96 9.39 -1.88 -2.58
C TRP A 96 9.84 -3.24 -2.09
N ARG A 97 9.05 -3.81 -1.17
CA ARG A 97 9.26 -5.14 -0.62
C ARG A 97 8.24 -6.08 -1.24
N THR A 98 8.70 -7.19 -1.82
CA THR A 98 7.81 -8.29 -2.19
C THR A 98 7.27 -8.88 -0.89
N VAL A 99 5.95 -8.95 -0.77
CA VAL A 99 5.34 -9.52 0.43
C VAL A 99 5.24 -11.02 0.24
N ASN A 100 6.21 -11.75 0.80
CA ASN A 100 5.93 -13.12 1.21
C ASN A 100 5.18 -13.03 2.54
N LEU A 101 4.22 -13.94 2.77
CA LEU A 101 3.20 -13.88 3.84
C LEU A 101 3.73 -13.76 5.29
N VAL A 102 5.04 -13.63 5.51
CA VAL A 102 5.72 -13.68 6.81
C VAL A 102 6.34 -12.34 7.23
N ASP A 103 6.52 -11.37 6.31
CA ASP A 103 7.47 -10.25 6.55
C ASP A 103 6.89 -8.94 7.14
N LEU A 104 5.59 -8.85 7.43
CA LEU A 104 4.95 -7.54 7.72
C LEU A 104 4.30 -7.39 9.11
N ASP A 105 4.49 -8.38 9.97
CA ASP A 105 4.25 -8.20 11.40
C ASP A 105 5.54 -7.69 12.07
N PRO A 106 5.54 -6.50 12.71
CA PRO A 106 6.69 -6.06 13.51
C PRO A 106 7.05 -7.03 14.63
N ALA A 107 6.16 -7.94 15.04
CA ALA A 107 6.46 -9.00 15.99
C ALA A 107 7.12 -10.24 15.34
N THR A 108 7.02 -10.43 14.01
CA THR A 108 7.57 -11.60 13.30
C THR A 108 8.85 -11.28 12.53
N ALA A 109 9.15 -10.00 12.25
CA ALA A 109 10.36 -9.55 11.53
C ALA A 109 11.72 -9.82 12.24
N SER A 110 11.73 -10.56 13.36
CA SER A 110 12.94 -10.94 14.11
C SER A 110 13.41 -12.38 13.88
N LEU A 111 12.78 -13.15 12.98
CA LEU A 111 13.10 -14.55 12.77
C LEU A 111 13.39 -14.86 11.30
N SER A 112 14.49 -14.33 10.80
CA SER A 112 15.16 -14.85 9.60
C SER A 112 16.63 -14.42 9.64
N GLU A 113 17.43 -15.16 10.41
CA GLU A 113 18.88 -15.31 10.22
C GLU A 113 19.14 -16.47 9.24
#